data_AF-A0A6L5ZRZ8-F1
#
_entry.id   AF-A0A6L5ZRZ8-F1
#
_cell.length_a   1.000
_cell.length_b   1.000
_cell.length_c   1.000
_cell.angle_alpha   90.00
_cell.angle_beta   90.00
_cell.angle_gamma   90.00
#
_symmetry.space_group_name_H-M   'P 1'
#
loop_
_entity.id
_entity.type
_entity.pdbx_description
1 polymer ?
#
loop_
_entity_poly.entity_id
_entity_poly.type
_entity_poly.pdbx_seq_one_letter_code
_entity_poly.pdbx_strand_id
1 'polypeptide(L)'
;MGVKLLSDLNPQNAQVILRCDLNVPIKDGVITDDGRIRASLSTINKLLTNNCSITIIAHLGRPKGERKPELSLAPVAKKLGELLNKEVKFSPKITGVKQLARSLKPGEVLLLENIRYENSETSKDETERNELATELSTYGDFYIGDGFGAVHRKHASVFELAKLLPH
;
A
#
# COMPACT_ATOMS: atom_id res chain seq x y z
N MET A 1 1.68 -13.22 19.49
CA MET A 1 0.68 -12.14 19.56
C MET A 1 -0.39 -12.44 18.53
N GLY A 2 -1.67 -12.35 18.90
CA GLY A 2 -2.79 -12.56 17.97
C GLY A 2 -2.94 -11.39 16.99
N VAL A 3 -3.61 -11.64 15.87
CA VAL A 3 -3.97 -10.60 14.90
C VAL A 3 -4.92 -9.61 15.57
N LYS A 4 -4.59 -8.32 15.55
CA LYS A 4 -5.47 -7.25 16.02
C LYS A 4 -6.39 -6.81 14.90
N LEU A 5 -7.62 -6.47 15.22
CA LEU A 5 -8.53 -5.86 14.26
C LEU A 5 -8.29 -4.36 14.19
N LEU A 6 -8.65 -3.75 13.07
CA LEU A 6 -8.61 -2.29 12.91
C LEU A 6 -9.37 -1.54 14.01
N SER A 7 -10.47 -2.13 14.50
CA SER A 7 -11.26 -1.60 15.61
C SER A 7 -10.48 -1.51 16.92
N ASP A 8 -9.49 -2.37 17.12
CA ASP A 8 -8.73 -2.46 18.37
C ASP A 8 -7.54 -1.50 18.38
N LEU A 9 -7.09 -1.09 17.19
CA LEU A 9 -5.93 -0.22 16.99
C LEU A 9 -6.26 1.28 17.17
N ASN A 10 -7.51 1.66 16.90
CA ASN A 10 -8.06 3.03 16.97
C ASN A 10 -7.09 4.15 16.50
N PRO A 11 -6.65 4.16 15.23
CA PRO A 11 -5.61 5.06 14.74
C PRO A 11 -6.13 6.48 14.45
N GLN A 12 -6.71 7.17 15.43
CA GLN A 12 -7.26 8.50 15.21
C GLN A 12 -6.17 9.55 14.91
N ASN A 13 -6.36 10.34 13.85
CA ASN A 13 -5.40 11.36 13.36
C ASN A 13 -4.00 10.81 12.99
N ALA A 14 -3.86 9.49 12.78
CA ALA A 14 -2.56 8.88 12.54
C ALA A 14 -2.17 8.89 11.05
N GLN A 15 -0.87 8.76 10.77
CA GLN A 15 -0.38 8.45 9.43
C GLN A 15 -0.29 6.93 9.28
N VAL A 16 -1.06 6.36 8.36
CA VAL A 16 -1.20 4.91 8.23
C VAL A 16 -0.54 4.43 6.94
N ILE A 17 0.25 3.37 7.06
CA ILE A 17 0.70 2.58 5.92
C ILE A 17 -0.30 1.45 5.72
N LEU A 18 -0.96 1.43 4.56
CA LEU A 18 -2.00 0.46 4.23
C LEU A 18 -1.53 -0.46 3.10
N ARG A 19 -1.41 -1.76 3.37
CA ARG A 19 -1.06 -2.75 2.36
C ARG A 19 -2.32 -3.37 1.76
N CYS A 20 -2.74 -2.89 0.59
CA CYS A 20 -3.94 -3.37 -0.11
C CYS A 20 -3.65 -4.46 -1.16
N ASP A 21 -4.62 -5.34 -1.39
CA ASP A 21 -4.64 -6.16 -2.61
C ASP A 21 -5.31 -5.38 -3.76
N LEU A 22 -4.51 -4.66 -4.56
CA LEU A 22 -4.98 -3.96 -5.77
C LEU A 22 -4.53 -4.65 -7.06
N ASN A 23 -4.27 -5.96 -7.01
CA ASN A 23 -3.82 -6.72 -8.18
C ASN A 23 -4.98 -7.04 -9.13
N VAL A 24 -5.42 -6.03 -9.89
CA VAL A 24 -6.54 -6.09 -10.85
C VAL A 24 -6.08 -6.42 -12.27
N PRO A 25 -6.93 -7.05 -13.10
CA PRO A 25 -6.62 -7.21 -14.52
C PRO A 25 -6.66 -5.84 -15.23
N ILE A 26 -5.60 -5.54 -15.98
CA ILE A 26 -5.50 -4.36 -16.84
C ILE A 26 -5.28 -4.83 -18.28
N LYS A 27 -6.08 -4.28 -19.20
CA LYS A 27 -5.95 -4.48 -20.64
C LYS A 27 -5.92 -3.13 -21.33
N ASP A 28 -4.89 -2.87 -22.13
CA ASP A 28 -4.71 -1.61 -22.87
C ASP A 28 -4.81 -0.36 -21.97
N GLY A 29 -4.27 -0.45 -20.74
CA GLY A 29 -4.31 0.61 -19.73
C GLY A 29 -5.64 0.77 -19.00
N VAL A 30 -6.64 -0.06 -19.30
CA VAL A 30 -7.99 -0.03 -18.71
C VAL A 30 -8.17 -1.20 -17.74
N ILE A 31 -8.67 -0.90 -16.54
CA ILE A 31 -9.04 -1.92 -15.54
C ILE A 31 -10.32 -2.61 -16.01
N THR A 32 -10.27 -3.93 -16.23
CA THR A 32 -11.42 -4.72 -16.70
C THR A 32 -12.28 -5.27 -15.56
N ASP A 33 -11.74 -5.34 -14.35
CA ASP A 33 -12.45 -5.75 -13.13
C ASP A 33 -11.87 -4.97 -11.94
N ASP A 34 -12.70 -4.14 -11.30
CA ASP A 34 -12.33 -3.29 -10.16
C ASP A 34 -12.70 -3.89 -8.79
N GLY A 35 -13.14 -5.15 -8.74
CA GLY A 35 -13.65 -5.79 -7.53
C GLY A 35 -12.66 -5.78 -6.35
N ARG A 36 -11.36 -5.95 -6.63
CA ARG A 36 -10.31 -5.85 -5.61
C ARG A 36 -10.12 -4.44 -5.07
N ILE A 37 -10.25 -3.41 -5.92
CA ILE A 37 -10.19 -2.01 -5.49
C ILE A 37 -11.39 -1.72 -4.60
N ARG A 38 -12.58 -2.17 -4.99
CA ARG A 38 -13.82 -2.01 -4.21
C ARG A 38 -13.74 -2.68 -2.85
N ALA A 39 -13.12 -3.86 -2.76
CA ALA A 39 -12.94 -4.58 -1.50
C ALA A 39 -12.18 -3.75 -0.46
N SER A 40 -11.15 -2.99 -0.87
CA SER A 40 -10.37 -2.14 0.04
C SER A 40 -11.05 -0.83 0.43
N LEU A 41 -12.14 -0.41 -0.24
CA LEU A 41 -12.81 0.85 0.07
C LEU A 41 -13.35 0.90 1.50
N SER A 42 -13.80 -0.23 2.05
CA SER A 42 -14.30 -0.30 3.43
C SER A 42 -13.21 0.08 4.43
N THR A 43 -12.03 -0.50 4.29
CA THR A 43 -10.87 -0.23 5.15
C THR A 43 -10.39 1.22 4.97
N ILE A 44 -10.26 1.69 3.73
CA ILE A 44 -9.84 3.07 3.43
C ILE A 44 -10.82 4.08 4.03
N ASN A 45 -12.12 3.93 3.81
CA ASN A 45 -13.12 4.87 4.33
C ASN A 45 -13.16 4.90 5.87
N LYS A 46 -12.95 3.77 6.55
CA LYS A 46 -12.84 3.75 8.01
C LYS A 46 -11.65 4.57 8.51
N LEU A 47 -10.49 4.43 7.87
CA LEU A 47 -9.29 5.22 8.20
C LEU A 47 -9.52 6.71 7.94
N LEU A 48 -10.12 7.07 6.80
CA LEU A 48 -10.45 8.45 6.49
C LEU A 48 -11.47 9.04 7.47
N THR A 49 -12.45 8.26 7.92
CA THR A 49 -13.43 8.67 8.96
C THR A 49 -12.74 8.96 10.30
N ASN A 50 -11.68 8.22 10.61
CA ASN A 50 -10.82 8.45 11.77
C ASN A 50 -9.80 9.58 11.57
N ASN A 51 -9.95 10.38 10.51
CA ASN A 51 -9.08 11.50 10.16
C ASN A 51 -7.62 11.09 9.92
N CYS A 52 -7.38 9.86 9.46
CA CYS A 52 -6.04 9.40 9.09
C CYS A 52 -5.58 10.02 7.77
N SER A 53 -4.26 10.12 7.58
CA SER A 53 -3.66 10.18 6.24
C SER A 53 -3.12 8.81 5.85
N ILE A 54 -3.23 8.42 4.59
CA ILE A 54 -2.98 7.02 4.18
C ILE A 54 -1.91 6.96 3.09
N THR A 55 -0.84 6.20 3.33
CA THR A 55 0.11 5.76 2.29
C THR A 55 -0.20 4.30 1.93
N ILE A 56 -0.71 4.08 0.73
CA ILE A 56 -1.09 2.77 0.22
C ILE A 56 0.10 2.13 -0.51
N ILE A 57 0.38 0.87 -0.15
CA ILE A 57 1.32 -0.01 -0.83
C ILE A 57 0.53 -1.13 -1.50
N ALA A 58 0.73 -1.31 -2.79
CA ALA A 58 0.10 -2.39 -3.55
C ALA A 58 1.07 -3.02 -4.55
N HIS A 59 0.66 -4.16 -5.09
CA HIS A 59 1.40 -4.82 -6.17
C HIS A 59 0.46 -5.12 -7.33
N LEU A 60 1.03 -5.19 -8.53
CA LEU A 60 0.33 -5.60 -9.74
C LEU A 60 1.19 -6.60 -10.52
N GLY A 61 0.60 -7.75 -10.85
CA GLY A 61 1.29 -8.81 -11.58
C GLY A 61 2.59 -9.28 -10.92
N ARG A 62 3.54 -9.72 -11.76
CA ARG A 62 4.85 -10.24 -11.34
C ARG A 62 5.95 -9.66 -12.25
N PRO A 63 6.34 -8.39 -12.05
CA PRO A 63 7.35 -7.73 -12.86
C PRO A 63 8.77 -8.29 -12.69
N LYS A 64 9.04 -9.08 -11.63
CA LYS A 64 10.39 -9.60 -11.31
C LYS A 64 11.45 -8.49 -11.22
N GLY A 65 11.09 -7.34 -10.62
CA GLY A 65 11.97 -6.18 -10.49
C GLY A 65 12.03 -5.25 -11.70
N GLU A 66 11.40 -5.60 -12.81
CA GLU A 66 11.41 -4.75 -14.01
C GLU A 66 10.28 -3.74 -13.99
N ARG A 67 10.59 -2.47 -14.27
CA ARG A 67 9.57 -1.42 -14.40
C ARG A 67 8.84 -1.52 -15.74
N LYS A 68 7.81 -2.37 -15.78
CA LYS A 68 6.95 -2.62 -16.93
C LYS A 68 5.75 -1.67 -16.91
N PRO A 69 5.62 -0.69 -17.82
CA PRO A 69 4.54 0.31 -17.78
C PRO A 69 3.12 -0.29 -17.68
N GLU A 70 2.89 -1.45 -18.29
CA GLU A 70 1.63 -2.19 -18.25
C GLU A 70 1.29 -2.75 -16.85
N LEU A 71 2.26 -2.80 -15.94
CA LEU A 71 2.10 -3.19 -14.53
C LEU A 71 2.19 -2.00 -13.56
N SER A 72 2.07 -0.76 -14.06
CA SER A 72 2.01 0.43 -13.20
C SER A 72 0.68 0.50 -12.46
N LEU A 73 0.71 1.06 -11.25
CA LEU A 73 -0.48 1.36 -10.45
C LEU A 73 -1.12 2.71 -10.77
N ALA A 74 -0.60 3.49 -11.72
CA ALA A 74 -1.20 4.77 -12.10
C ALA A 74 -2.69 4.67 -12.49
N PRO A 75 -3.15 3.68 -13.31
CA PRO A 75 -4.57 3.51 -13.61
C PRO A 75 -5.41 3.16 -12.36
N VAL A 76 -4.80 2.42 -11.42
CA VAL A 76 -5.42 2.05 -10.15
C VAL A 76 -5.61 3.27 -9.25
N ALA A 77 -4.63 4.17 -9.18
CA ALA A 77 -4.74 5.42 -8.43
C ALA A 77 -5.93 6.26 -8.91
N LYS A 78 -6.05 6.43 -10.24
CA LYS A 78 -7.17 7.15 -10.85
C LYS A 78 -8.51 6.50 -10.50
N LYS A 79 -8.63 5.18 -10.68
CA LYS A 79 -9.86 4.46 -10.39
C LYS A 79 -10.24 4.51 -8.91
N LEU A 80 -9.26 4.42 -8.01
CA LEU A 80 -9.47 4.54 -6.58
C LEU A 80 -10.00 5.93 -6.22
N GLY A 81 -9.46 7.00 -6.82
CA GLY A 81 -9.95 8.36 -6.64
C GLY A 81 -11.39 8.56 -7.11
N GLU A 82 -11.76 8.01 -8.27
CA GLU A 82 -13.14 7.99 -8.76
C GLU A 82 -14.09 7.32 -7.77
N LEU A 83 -13.70 6.15 -7.21
CA LEU A 83 -14.53 5.39 -6.29
C LEU A 83 -14.64 6.03 -4.90
N LEU A 84 -13.60 6.73 -4.45
CA LEU A 84 -13.61 7.47 -3.18
C LEU A 84 -14.25 8.86 -3.31
N ASN A 85 -14.49 9.34 -4.54
CA ASN A 85 -14.83 10.73 -4.84
C ASN A 85 -13.84 11.72 -4.18
N LYS A 86 -12.55 11.39 -4.27
CA LYS A 86 -11.44 12.12 -3.63
C LYS A 86 -10.19 12.05 -4.50
N GLU A 87 -9.31 13.03 -4.34
CA GLU A 87 -7.98 12.95 -4.93
C GLU A 87 -7.18 11.83 -4.27
N VAL A 88 -6.59 10.96 -5.10
CA VAL A 88 -5.57 10.00 -4.68
C VAL A 88 -4.27 10.43 -5.34
N LYS A 89 -3.32 10.92 -4.53
CA LYS A 89 -1.99 11.27 -5.01
C LYS A 89 -1.28 9.99 -5.46
N PHE A 90 -0.52 10.06 -6.54
CA PHE A 90 0.25 8.93 -7.04
C PHE A 90 1.74 9.26 -7.05
N SER A 91 2.55 8.36 -6.52
CA SER A 91 4.01 8.44 -6.61
C SER A 91 4.54 7.39 -7.59
N PRO A 92 5.29 7.78 -8.65
CA PRO A 92 5.98 6.83 -9.54
C PRO A 92 7.22 6.18 -8.90
N LYS A 93 7.46 6.45 -7.61
CA LYS A 93 8.54 5.89 -6.79
C LYS A 93 7.96 5.15 -5.59
N ILE A 94 8.66 4.10 -5.19
CA ILE A 94 8.37 3.32 -3.99
C ILE A 94 9.20 3.82 -2.82
N THR A 95 10.49 4.06 -3.04
CA THR A 95 11.47 4.50 -2.03
C THR A 95 11.88 5.96 -2.22
N GLY A 96 12.45 6.58 -1.17
CA GLY A 96 12.89 7.97 -1.22
C GLY A 96 11.73 8.97 -1.24
N VAL A 97 10.54 8.56 -0.80
CA VAL A 97 9.31 9.37 -0.80
C VAL A 97 8.85 9.77 0.60
N LYS A 98 9.70 9.57 1.62
CA LYS A 98 9.40 9.88 3.03
C LYS A 98 8.81 11.28 3.21
N GLN A 99 9.39 12.30 2.58
CA GLN A 99 8.90 13.68 2.71
C GLN A 99 7.49 13.82 2.15
N LEU A 100 7.19 13.22 1.00
CA LEU A 100 5.86 13.24 0.39
C LEU A 100 4.86 12.53 1.29
N ALA A 101 5.16 11.30 1.74
CA ALA A 101 4.30 10.52 2.61
C ALA A 101 4.02 11.23 3.94
N ARG A 102 5.05 11.80 4.57
CA ARG A 102 4.92 12.53 5.85
C ARG A 102 4.26 13.90 5.71
N SER A 103 4.27 14.50 4.52
CA SER A 103 3.57 15.76 4.25
C SER A 103 2.07 15.62 4.02
N LEU A 104 1.54 14.39 3.98
CA LEU A 104 0.11 14.17 3.78
C LEU A 104 -0.70 14.81 4.91
N LYS A 105 -1.72 15.55 4.51
CA LYS A 105 -2.69 16.13 5.44
C LYS A 105 -3.72 15.06 5.85
N PRO A 106 -4.39 15.23 7.01
CA PRO A 106 -5.50 14.38 7.39
C PRO A 106 -6.54 14.25 6.27
N GLY A 107 -6.96 13.03 5.98
CA GLY A 107 -7.90 12.73 4.90
C GLY A 107 -7.28 12.58 3.50
N GLU A 108 -5.97 12.81 3.34
CA GLU A 108 -5.29 12.59 2.06
C GLU A 108 -4.81 11.14 1.90
N VAL A 109 -4.78 10.68 0.64
CA VAL A 109 -4.35 9.35 0.25
C VAL A 109 -3.23 9.45 -0.78
N LEU A 110 -2.15 8.71 -0.56
CA LEU A 110 -1.05 8.49 -1.49
C LEU A 110 -1.01 7.02 -1.89
N LEU A 111 -1.04 6.72 -3.18
CA LEU A 111 -0.70 5.40 -3.72
C LEU A 111 0.74 5.41 -4.23
N LEU A 112 1.57 4.52 -3.71
CA LEU A 112 2.90 4.28 -4.25
C LEU A 112 2.83 3.41 -5.51
N GLU A 113 3.88 3.50 -6.33
CA GLU A 113 4.05 2.61 -7.47
C GLU A 113 4.19 1.14 -7.03
N ASN A 114 4.03 0.22 -7.99
CA ASN A 114 4.07 -1.22 -7.81
C ASN A 114 5.30 -1.68 -7.01
N ILE A 115 5.07 -2.13 -5.76
CA ILE A 115 6.11 -2.56 -4.82
C ILE A 115 7.00 -3.67 -5.39
N ARG A 116 6.50 -4.48 -6.33
CA ARG A 116 7.28 -5.56 -6.97
C ARG A 116 8.26 -5.07 -8.04
N TYR A 117 8.28 -3.78 -8.36
CA TYR A 117 9.40 -3.18 -9.08
C TYR A 117 10.67 -3.13 -8.22
N GLU A 118 10.55 -3.17 -6.90
CA GLU A 118 11.70 -3.34 -6.02
C GLU A 118 11.98 -4.84 -5.86
N ASN A 119 13.15 -5.31 -6.31
CA ASN A 119 13.55 -6.72 -6.17
C ASN A 119 13.55 -7.19 -4.72
N SER A 120 13.89 -6.29 -3.80
CA SER A 120 13.89 -6.49 -2.36
C SER A 120 12.52 -6.89 -1.81
N GLU A 121 11.40 -6.55 -2.44
CA GLU A 121 10.05 -6.95 -1.96
C GLU A 121 9.90 -8.47 -1.86
N THR A 122 10.45 -9.22 -2.82
CA THR A 122 10.34 -10.69 -2.88
C THR A 122 11.68 -11.40 -2.72
N SER A 123 12.71 -10.70 -2.24
CA SER A 123 14.04 -11.27 -2.11
C SER A 123 14.07 -12.45 -1.14
N LYS A 124 14.92 -13.43 -1.45
CA LYS A 124 15.21 -14.53 -0.53
C LYS A 124 16.11 -14.07 0.61
N ASP A 125 16.91 -13.01 0.40
CA ASP A 125 17.72 -12.41 1.44
C ASP A 125 16.84 -11.59 2.38
N GLU A 126 16.90 -11.90 3.67
CA GLU A 126 16.17 -11.18 4.70
C GLU A 126 16.69 -9.76 4.91
N THR A 127 17.99 -9.53 4.69
CA THR A 127 18.63 -8.22 4.81
C THR A 127 18.03 -7.24 3.80
N GLU A 128 17.95 -7.64 2.53
CA GLU A 128 17.35 -6.81 1.47
C GLU A 128 15.87 -6.49 1.75
N ARG A 129 15.10 -7.48 2.26
CA ARG A 129 13.71 -7.24 2.64
C ARG A 129 13.60 -6.26 3.81
N ASN A 130 14.48 -6.39 4.81
CA ASN A 130 14.50 -5.51 5.98
C ASN A 130 14.91 -4.09 5.63
N GLU A 131 15.84 -3.89 4.70
CA GLU A 131 16.20 -2.56 4.20
C GLU A 131 15.00 -1.86 3.57
N LEU A 132 14.28 -2.54 2.66
CA LEU A 132 13.06 -1.98 2.07
C LEU A 132 11.99 -1.72 3.14
N ALA A 133 11.76 -2.66 4.05
CA ALA A 133 10.79 -2.49 5.12
C ALA A 133 11.13 -1.33 6.07
N THR A 134 12.42 -1.11 6.34
CA THR A 134 12.91 0.00 7.16
C THR A 134 12.65 1.35 6.49
N GLU A 135 12.90 1.45 5.19
CA GLU A 135 12.55 2.66 4.43
C GLU A 135 11.03 2.90 4.44
N LEU A 136 10.24 1.87 4.15
CA LEU A 136 8.77 1.94 4.13
C LEU A 136 8.20 2.32 5.50
N SER A 137 8.75 1.80 6.60
CA SER A 137 8.25 2.09 7.95
C SER A 137 8.35 3.57 8.30
N THR A 138 9.22 4.31 7.61
CA THR A 138 9.33 5.76 7.81
C THR A 138 8.13 6.55 7.25
N TYR A 139 7.19 5.92 6.54
CA TYR A 139 6.09 6.60 5.84
C TYR A 139 4.81 6.75 6.67
N GLY A 140 4.75 6.13 7.86
CA GLY A 140 3.63 6.25 8.77
C GLY A 140 3.94 5.71 10.16
N ASP A 141 2.95 5.73 11.03
CA ASP A 141 3.05 5.36 12.45
C ASP A 141 2.45 3.97 12.72
N PHE A 142 1.54 3.54 11.85
CA PHE A 142 0.86 2.24 11.93
C PHE A 142 0.93 1.50 10.60
N TYR A 143 0.99 0.17 10.68
CA TYR A 143 0.84 -0.71 9.53
C TYR A 143 -0.50 -1.45 9.61
N ILE A 144 -1.26 -1.43 8.51
CA ILE A 144 -2.50 -2.20 8.36
C ILE A 144 -2.41 -3.04 7.10
N GLY A 145 -2.60 -4.35 7.25
CA GLY A 145 -2.69 -5.30 6.14
C GLY A 145 -4.13 -5.53 5.71
N ASP A 146 -4.48 -5.13 4.49
CA ASP A 146 -5.81 -5.28 3.87
C ASP A 146 -5.71 -6.11 2.58
N GLY A 147 -5.13 -7.30 2.72
CA GLY A 147 -4.77 -8.16 1.59
C GLY A 147 -4.44 -9.59 2.01
N PHE A 148 -5.46 -10.34 2.43
CA PHE A 148 -5.30 -11.73 2.91
C PHE A 148 -4.54 -12.64 1.92
N GLY A 149 -4.66 -12.38 0.62
CA GLY A 149 -3.94 -13.14 -0.42
C GLY A 149 -2.41 -13.05 -0.37
N ALA A 150 -1.83 -12.08 0.37
CA ALA A 150 -0.38 -11.90 0.45
C ALA A 150 0.24 -12.32 1.80
N VAL A 151 -0.56 -12.49 2.87
CA VAL A 151 -0.08 -12.67 4.25
C VAL A 151 0.72 -13.96 4.49
N HIS A 152 0.57 -14.94 3.61
CA HIS A 152 1.32 -16.21 3.69
C HIS A 152 2.76 -16.10 3.16
N ARG A 153 3.18 -14.93 2.66
CA ARG A 153 4.51 -14.74 2.06
C ARG A 153 5.39 -13.83 2.89
N LYS A 154 6.66 -14.22 3.04
CA LYS A 154 7.71 -13.42 3.65
C LYS A 154 8.20 -12.35 2.66
N HIS A 155 7.36 -11.35 2.41
CA HIS A 155 7.71 -10.20 1.61
C HIS A 155 8.04 -9.00 2.51
N ALA A 156 8.81 -8.04 1.99
CA ALA A 156 9.17 -6.84 2.74
C ALA A 156 7.92 -6.06 3.20
N SER A 157 7.00 -5.76 2.28
CA SER A 157 5.80 -4.95 2.57
C SER A 157 4.69 -5.67 3.34
N VAL A 158 4.84 -6.96 3.61
CA VAL A 158 3.82 -7.80 4.26
C VAL A 158 4.28 -8.33 5.60
N PHE A 159 5.51 -8.86 5.65
CA PHE A 159 6.03 -9.59 6.80
C PHE A 159 7.06 -8.76 7.57
N GLU A 160 8.09 -8.24 6.90
CA GLU A 160 9.13 -7.47 7.60
C GLU A 160 8.60 -6.12 8.08
N LEU A 161 7.85 -5.39 7.24
CA LEU A 161 7.26 -4.10 7.61
C LEU A 161 6.29 -4.21 8.79
N ALA A 162 5.49 -5.27 8.84
CA ALA A 162 4.57 -5.51 9.95
C ALA A 162 5.31 -5.63 11.29
N LYS A 163 6.50 -6.26 11.32
CA LYS A 163 7.30 -6.38 12.55
C LYS A 163 7.84 -5.05 13.06
N LEU A 164 8.00 -4.05 12.18
CA LEU A 164 8.62 -2.77 12.50
C LEU A 164 7.63 -1.74 13.07
N LEU A 165 6.33 -1.95 12.89
CA LEU A 165 5.28 -1.01 13.28
C LEU A 165 4.18 -1.68 14.11
N PRO A 166 3.46 -0.92 14.94
CA PRO A 166 2.22 -1.40 15.53
C PRO A 166 1.23 -1.82 14.42
N HIS A 167 0.69 -3.04 14.54
CA HIS A 167 -0.19 -3.71 13.58
C HIS A 167 -1.23 -4.61 14.27
#